data_AF-W0A6C2-F1
#
_entry.id   AF-W0A6C2-F1
#
_cell.length_a   1.000
_cell.length_b   1.000
_cell.length_c   1.000
_cell.angle_alpha   90.00
_cell.angle_beta   90.00
_cell.angle_gamma   90.00
#
_symmetry.space_group_name_H-M   'P 1'
#
loop_
_entity.id
_entity.type
_entity.pdbx_description
1 polymer ?
#
loop_
_entity_poly.entity_id
_entity_poly.type
_entity_poly.pdbx_seq_one_letter_code
_entity_poly.pdbx_strand_id
1 'polypeptide(L)' 'MCAAFGHRADRGRAAHDGRDYWSKCRWCGKPLIRSMTGWRAGGETESDAHRQLMDDRDRHRTDAGLD' A
#
# COMPACT_ATOMS: atom_id res chain seq x y z
N MET A 1 5.82 -1.98 -19.31
CA MET A 1 6.20 -3.19 -18.57
C MET A 1 5.03 -3.78 -17.77
N CYS A 2 4.38 -3.04 -16.88
CA CYS A 2 3.23 -3.55 -16.10
C CYS A 2 2.02 -3.96 -16.97
N ALA A 3 1.76 -3.27 -18.09
CA ALA A 3 0.66 -3.63 -19.00
C ALA A 3 0.83 -5.01 -19.65
N ALA A 4 2.08 -5.47 -19.84
CA ALA A 4 2.38 -6.76 -20.49
C ALA A 4 2.61 -7.90 -19.48
N PHE A 5 3.19 -7.60 -18.30
CA PHE A 5 3.60 -8.63 -17.32
C PHE A 5 2.82 -8.57 -16.00
N GLY A 6 1.86 -7.64 -15.88
CA GLY A 6 1.15 -7.36 -14.63
C GLY A 6 2.01 -6.58 -13.63
N HIS A 7 1.40 -6.19 -12.52
CA HIS A 7 2.12 -5.50 -11.43
C HIS A 7 2.87 -6.49 -10.55
N ARG A 8 4.14 -6.19 -10.26
CA ARG A 8 4.96 -6.96 -9.32
C ARG A 8 5.10 -6.25 -7.97
N ALA A 9 4.53 -6.81 -6.92
CA ALA A 9 4.60 -6.26 -5.56
C ALA A 9 6.00 -6.33 -4.95
N ASP A 10 6.39 -5.29 -4.22
CA ASP A 10 7.58 -5.25 -3.40
C ASP A 10 7.32 -5.89 -2.03
N ARG A 11 7.32 -7.22 -1.98
CA ARG A 11 6.92 -8.00 -0.79
C ARG A 11 7.76 -7.71 0.46
N GLY A 12 9.03 -7.31 0.30
CA GLY A 12 9.90 -6.98 1.43
C GLY A 12 9.58 -5.63 2.09
N ARG A 13 8.78 -4.78 1.42
CA ARG A 13 8.28 -3.50 1.96
C ARG A 13 6.76 -3.51 2.14
N ALA A 14 6.15 -4.69 2.19
CA ALA A 14 4.74 -4.79 2.47
C ALA A 14 4.45 -4.39 3.93
N ALA A 15 3.42 -3.58 4.15
CA ALA A 15 3.00 -3.12 5.47
C ALA A 15 1.48 -3.29 5.62
N HIS A 16 1.05 -3.55 6.85
CA HIS A 16 -0.37 -3.57 7.19
C HIS A 16 -0.81 -2.17 7.58
N ASP A 17 -1.92 -1.68 7.02
CA ASP A 17 -2.45 -0.34 7.30
C ASP A 17 -3.50 -0.31 8.42
N GLY A 18 -3.71 -1.45 9.08
CA GLY A 18 -4.76 -1.64 10.08
C GLY A 18 -5.96 -2.41 9.54
N ARG A 19 -6.10 -2.55 8.21
CA ARG A 19 -7.16 -3.33 7.58
C ARG A 19 -6.64 -4.33 6.55
N ASP A 20 -5.76 -3.89 5.67
CA ASP A 20 -5.27 -4.65 4.54
C ASP A 20 -3.73 -4.61 4.48
N TYR A 21 -3.15 -5.60 3.82
CA TYR A 21 -1.72 -5.55 3.48
C TYR A 21 -1.51 -4.78 2.19
N TRP A 22 -0.67 -3.76 2.26
CA TRP A 22 -0.31 -2.92 1.13
C TRP A 22 1.17 -3.02 0.80
N SER A 23 1.47 -2.81 -0.47
CA SER A 23 2.82 -2.69 -1.01
C SER A 23 2.79 -1.77 -2.22
N LYS A 24 3.93 -1.60 -2.88
CA LYS A 24 4.04 -0.86 -4.14
C LYS A 24 4.55 -1.77 -5.25
N CYS A 25 4.16 -1.47 -6.47
CA CYS A 25 4.74 -2.13 -7.64
C CYS A 25 6.22 -1.75 -7.77
N ARG A 26 7.11 -2.74 -7.89
CA ARG A 26 8.57 -2.53 -8.06
C ARG A 26 8.94 -1.74 -9.32
N TRP A 27 8.07 -1.72 -10.33
CA TRP A 27 8.35 -1.08 -11.61
C TRP A 27 7.75 0.32 -11.74
N CYS A 28 6.48 0.49 -11.36
CA CYS A 28 5.78 1.76 -11.56
C CYS A 28 5.34 2.43 -10.25
N GLY A 29 5.68 1.88 -9.09
CA GLY A 29 5.35 2.45 -7.78
C GLY A 29 3.87 2.40 -7.39
N LYS A 30 2.97 1.95 -8.27
CA LYS A 30 1.52 1.92 -8.02
C LYS A 30 1.20 1.12 -6.75
N PRO A 31 0.33 1.62 -5.87
CA PRO A 31 -0.05 0.90 -4.66
C PRO A 31 -0.80 -0.39 -5.02
N LEU A 32 -0.41 -1.47 -4.35
CA LEU A 32 -0.96 -2.80 -4.51
C LEU A 32 -1.51 -3.28 -3.18
N ILE A 33 -2.72 -3.80 -3.21
CA ILE A 33 -3.42 -4.38 -2.06
C ILE A 33 -3.36 -5.90 -2.14
N ARG A 34 -3.21 -6.55 -0.98
CA ARG A 34 -3.28 -8.01 -0.87
C ARG A 34 -4.73 -8.48 -0.91
N SER A 35 -5.03 -9.39 -1.82
CA SER A 35 -6.29 -10.12 -1.90
C SER A 35 -6.08 -11.62 -1.68
N MET A 36 -7.18 -12.37 -1.65
CA MET A 36 -7.16 -13.85 -1.56
C MET A 36 -6.37 -14.50 -2.70
N THR A 37 -6.38 -13.90 -3.90
CA THR A 37 -5.73 -14.44 -5.10
C THR A 37 -4.31 -13.91 -5.32
N GLY A 38 -3.82 -13.02 -4.46
CA GLY A 38 -2.46 -12.49 -4.55
C GLY A 38 -2.40 -10.97 -4.39
N TRP A 39 -1.52 -10.31 -5.14
CA TRP A 39 -1.42 -8.86 -5.14
C TRP A 39 -2.14 -8.30 -6.35
N ARG A 40 -2.99 -7.29 -6.14
CA ARG A 40 -3.66 -6.57 -7.22
C ARG A 40 -3.48 -5.07 -7.05
N ALA A 41 -3.75 -4.31 -8.12
CA ALA A 41 -3.87 -2.87 -7.99
C ALA A 41 -5.06 -2.54 -7.07
N GLY A 42 -4.85 -1.62 -6.13
CA GLY A 42 -5.94 -1.00 -5.40
C GLY A 42 -6.76 -0.14 -6.37
N GLY A 43 -8.08 -0.15 -6.22
CA GLY A 43 -8.95 0.86 -6.83
C GLY A 43 -8.63 2.24 -6.26
N GLU A 44 -9.18 3.28 -6.87
CA GLU A 44 -8.94 4.67 -6.44
C GLU A 44 -9.39 4.89 -5.00
N THR A 45 -10.62 4.49 -4.65
CA THR A 45 -11.16 4.61 -3.29
C THR A 45 -10.36 3.82 -2.27
N GLU A 46 -9.90 2.61 -2.60
CA GLU A 46 -9.09 1.79 -1.70
C GLU A 46 -7.72 2.43 -1.46
N SER A 47 -7.11 2.95 -2.53
CA SER A 47 -5.79 3.59 -2.46
C SER A 47 -5.84 4.92 -1.70
N ASP A 48 -6.97 5.64 -1.81
CA ASP A 48 -7.19 6.88 -1.06
C ASP A 48 -7.40 6.60 0.42
N ALA A 49 -8.27 5.64 0.77
CA ALA A 49 -8.46 5.21 2.16
C ALA A 49 -7.14 4.73 2.81
N HIS A 50 -6.33 3.98 2.07
CA HIS A 50 -5.00 3.57 2.53
C HIS A 50 -4.09 4.77 2.82
N ARG A 51 -4.08 5.77 1.93
CA ARG A 51 -3.28 6.98 2.11
C ARG A 51 -3.72 7.76 3.35
N GLN A 52 -5.02 7.89 3.56
CA GLN A 52 -5.57 8.55 4.76
C GLN A 52 -5.14 7.82 6.04
N LEU A 53 -5.28 6.48 6.08
CA LEU A 53 -4.85 5.68 7.24
C LEU A 53 -3.34 5.82 7.53
N MET A 54 -2.52 5.93 6.49
CA MET A 54 -1.07 6.16 6.65
C MET A 54 -0.77 7.55 7.20
N ASP A 55 -1.44 8.59 6.69
CA ASP A 55 -1.29 9.96 7.17
C ASP A 55 -1.72 10.09 8.64
N ASP A 56 -2.87 9.52 9.01
CA ASP A 56 -3.33 9.53 10.40
C ASP A 56 -2.38 8.77 11.32
N ARG A 57 -1.85 7.60 10.88
CA ARG A 57 -0.82 6.87 11.65
C ARG A 57 0.42 7.72 11.86
N ASP A 58 0.93 8.36 10.80
CA ASP A 58 2.17 9.13 10.87
C ASP A 58 1.97 10.39 11.73
N ARG A 59 0.79 11.02 11.66
CA ARG A 59 0.37 12.10 12.58
C ARG A 59 0.38 11.61 14.02
N HIS A 60 -0.29 10.50 14.33
CA HIS A 60 -0.30 9.92 15.68
C HIS A 60 1.10 9.59 16.22
N ARG A 61 2.01 9.11 15.38
CA ARG A 61 3.41 8.89 15.79
C ARG A 61 4.12 10.18 16.11
N THR A 62 3.88 11.23 15.32
CA THR A 62 4.45 12.56 15.53
C THR A 62 3.92 13.18 16.83
N ASP A 63 2.60 13.13 17.07
CA ASP A 63 1.98 13.62 18.32
C ASP A 63 2.51 12.87 19.56
N ALA A 64 2.89 11.61 19.39
CA ALA A 64 3.50 10.78 20.43
C ALA A 64 5.01 10.99 20.61
N GLY A 65 5.65 11.81 19.76
CA GLY A 65 7.10 12.05 19.78
C GLY A 65 7.93 10.82 19.40
N LEU A 66 7.46 10.01 18.45
CA LEU A 66 8.09 8.76 17.99
C LEU A 66 8.74 8.88 16.59
N ASP A 67 9.15 10.09 16.20
CA ASP A 67 9.84 10.37 14.93
C ASP A 67 11.36 10.13 14.98
#